data_AF-A0A3D2FMB2-F1
#
_entry.id   AF-A0A3D2FMB2-F1
#
_cell.length_a   1.000
_cell.length_b   1.000
_cell.length_c   1.000
_cell.angle_alpha   90.00
_cell.angle_beta   90.00
_cell.angle_gamma   90.00
#
_symmetry.space_group_name_H-M   'P 1'
#
loop_
_entity.id
_entity.type
_entity.pdbx_description
1 polymer ?
#
loop_
_entity_poly.entity_id
_entity_poly.type
_entity_poly.pdbx_seq_one_letter_code
_entity_poly.pdbx_strand_id
1 'polypeptide(L)'
;MSIQCVETLITVRVFPDGKYHMKFRTEGDKEDIFNQDFPIPMSSPWTAEIIEKGKEDSDETVHIIISEAVLSGNTLFHTNINDPAPLRHPIIVQKKNRLFSTEYFLRQVFKGRQVHQKYPLMAIEMQDTGNDSTGKIVETEIIMYCLKAGIEDLQKAMPVSDLLKARILNHFQGVFFKAEEEGKLFGIMDDNQNGKDVPFVLPKQLIETNFRPFLSDLPQNFTEACMNAMNPYIEEANITVNLHDDTFKFSGTLPGAITHTNADSISNDTLWWTFNYEHFLNDDYVIEAASIVYHPNNIQKAIITGALILLIGLILIFKKRHTS
;
A
#
# COMPACT_ATOMS: atom_id res chain seq x y z
N MET A 1 14.33 -10.37 -23.82
CA MET A 1 12.99 -10.40 -23.20
C MET A 1 13.27 -9.95 -21.79
N SER A 2 13.15 -8.64 -21.56
CA SER A 2 13.56 -8.00 -20.29
C SER A 2 12.67 -8.54 -19.17
N ILE A 3 13.25 -8.92 -18.05
CA ILE A 3 12.49 -9.21 -16.84
C ILE A 3 12.41 -7.88 -16.07
N GLN A 4 11.47 -7.03 -16.48
CA GLN A 4 10.98 -5.86 -15.71
C GLN A 4 9.96 -6.32 -14.64
N CYS A 5 10.01 -7.57 -14.20
CA CYS A 5 9.05 -8.05 -13.20
C CYS A 5 9.78 -8.19 -11.86
N VAL A 6 9.42 -7.35 -10.89
CA VAL A 6 9.74 -7.58 -9.50
C VAL A 6 8.70 -8.50 -8.85
N GLU A 7 9.19 -9.52 -8.15
CA GLU A 7 8.40 -10.37 -7.28
C GLU A 7 8.72 -10.10 -5.81
N THR A 8 7.72 -9.69 -5.03
CA THR A 8 7.85 -9.48 -3.58
C THR A 8 7.08 -10.54 -2.80
N LEU A 9 7.81 -11.34 -2.00
CA LEU A 9 7.25 -12.25 -1.00
C LEU A 9 7.30 -11.62 0.39
N ILE A 10 6.13 -11.40 0.98
CA ILE A 10 5.95 -10.94 2.35
C ILE A 10 5.56 -12.14 3.22
N THR A 11 6.36 -12.43 4.25
CA THR A 11 6.13 -13.54 5.18
C THR A 11 5.87 -13.01 6.58
N VAL A 12 4.79 -13.44 7.20
CA VAL A 12 4.43 -13.10 8.58
C VAL A 12 4.20 -14.36 9.40
N ARG A 13 5.00 -14.54 10.46
CA ARG A 13 4.83 -15.61 11.44
C ARG A 13 4.47 -15.01 12.80
N VAL A 14 3.25 -15.25 13.25
CA VAL A 14 2.77 -14.81 14.58
C VAL A 14 3.25 -15.80 15.65
N PHE A 15 3.86 -15.27 16.70
CA PHE A 15 4.35 -16.03 17.84
C PHE A 15 3.30 -16.19 18.94
N PRO A 16 3.40 -17.21 19.82
CA PRO A 16 2.46 -17.42 20.92
C PRO A 16 2.37 -16.27 21.94
N ASP A 17 3.39 -15.40 22.00
CA ASP A 17 3.38 -14.21 22.87
C ASP A 17 2.61 -13.02 22.25
N GLY A 18 2.26 -13.08 20.96
CA GLY A 18 1.57 -12.04 20.21
C GLY A 18 2.52 -11.12 19.42
N LYS A 19 3.83 -11.31 19.53
CA LYS A 19 4.80 -10.73 18.58
C LYS A 19 4.73 -11.46 17.26
N TYR A 20 5.37 -10.92 16.23
CA TYR A 20 5.46 -11.59 14.95
C TYR A 20 6.80 -11.32 14.28
N HIS A 21 7.31 -12.32 13.57
CA HIS A 21 8.41 -12.14 12.62
C HIS A 21 7.82 -11.76 11.27
N MET A 22 8.38 -10.71 10.66
CA MET A 22 8.01 -10.26 9.33
C MET A 22 9.27 -10.25 8.46
N LYS A 23 9.13 -10.78 7.25
CA LYS A 23 10.21 -10.85 6.27
C LYS A 23 9.71 -10.43 4.89
N PHE A 24 10.42 -9.50 4.28
CA PHE A 24 10.33 -9.18 2.86
C PHE A 24 11.43 -9.93 2.12
N ARG A 25 11.09 -10.54 0.99
CA ARG A 25 12.04 -11.02 0.00
C ARG A 25 11.58 -10.52 -1.36
N THR A 26 12.33 -9.57 -1.91
CA THR A 26 12.05 -8.93 -3.20
C THR A 26 13.12 -9.34 -4.18
N GLU A 27 12.72 -9.76 -5.38
CA GLU A 27 13.59 -10.28 -6.43
C GLU A 27 13.21 -9.65 -7.78
N GLY A 28 14.20 -9.28 -8.58
CA GLY A 28 14.01 -8.54 -9.82
C GLY A 28 15.35 -8.09 -10.42
N ASP A 29 15.28 -7.24 -11.45
CA ASP A 29 16.48 -6.60 -11.99
C ASP A 29 16.98 -5.46 -11.08
N LYS A 30 18.13 -4.89 -11.44
CA LYS A 30 18.75 -3.83 -10.63
C LYS A 30 17.96 -2.52 -10.65
N GLU A 31 17.52 -2.10 -11.83
CA GLU A 31 16.92 -0.78 -12.00
C GLU A 31 15.57 -0.76 -11.29
N ASP A 32 14.84 -1.86 -11.38
CA ASP A 32 13.51 -2.01 -10.81
C ASP A 32 13.51 -2.16 -9.29
N ILE A 33 14.34 -3.06 -8.74
CA ILE A 33 14.45 -3.26 -7.28
C ILE A 33 14.81 -2.00 -6.48
N PHE A 34 15.56 -1.09 -7.10
CA PHE A 34 16.04 0.13 -6.46
C PHE A 34 15.24 1.37 -6.86
N ASN A 35 14.13 1.23 -7.61
CA ASN A 35 13.28 2.33 -8.07
C ASN A 35 12.44 2.97 -6.92
N GLN A 36 12.31 2.27 -5.78
CA GLN A 36 11.59 2.67 -4.55
C GLN A 36 10.07 2.83 -4.66
N ASP A 37 9.40 2.19 -5.62
CA ASP A 37 7.94 2.14 -5.71
C ASP A 37 7.26 1.36 -4.56
N PHE A 38 7.93 0.31 -4.08
CA PHE A 38 7.61 -0.46 -2.89
C PHE A 38 8.80 -0.47 -1.92
N PRO A 39 8.97 0.58 -1.09
CA PRO A 39 10.13 0.72 -0.22
C PRO A 39 10.25 -0.41 0.81
N ILE A 40 11.31 -1.20 0.68
CA ILE A 40 11.64 -2.25 1.65
C ILE A 40 12.27 -1.61 2.90
N PRO A 41 11.77 -1.88 4.12
CA PRO A 41 12.33 -1.30 5.33
C PRO A 41 13.74 -1.85 5.60
N MET A 42 14.75 -0.99 5.75
CA MET A 42 16.15 -1.43 5.97
C MET A 42 16.80 -0.86 7.24
N SER A 43 16.11 0.04 7.94
CA SER A 43 16.62 0.67 9.17
C SER A 43 16.14 -0.08 10.40
N SER A 44 16.86 0.06 11.52
CA SER A 44 16.49 -0.55 12.80
C SER A 44 14.99 -0.36 13.10
N PRO A 45 14.23 -1.41 13.47
CA PRO A 45 14.69 -2.74 13.94
C PRO A 45 14.94 -3.79 12.85
N TRP A 46 14.93 -3.41 11.58
CA TRP A 46 15.10 -4.33 10.46
C TRP A 46 16.56 -4.70 10.22
N THR A 47 16.79 -5.97 9.91
CA THR A 47 18.06 -6.47 9.38
C THR A 47 17.86 -6.74 7.90
N ALA A 48 18.65 -6.07 7.05
CA ALA A 48 18.56 -6.20 5.60
C ALA A 48 19.85 -6.76 5.00
N GLU A 49 19.70 -7.57 3.97
CA GLU A 49 20.77 -8.13 3.15
C GLU A 49 20.41 -7.94 1.66
N ILE A 50 21.41 -7.58 0.86
CA ILE A 50 21.28 -7.47 -0.59
C ILE A 50 22.19 -8.53 -1.21
N ILE A 51 21.62 -9.38 -2.06
CA ILE A 51 22.29 -10.50 -2.70
C ILE A 51 22.21 -10.32 -4.22
N GLU A 52 23.32 -10.52 -4.90
CA GLU A 52 23.39 -10.59 -6.35
C GLU A 52 23.62 -12.05 -6.77
N LYS A 53 22.81 -12.56 -7.70
CA LYS A 53 22.94 -13.91 -8.25
C LYS A 53 22.98 -13.86 -9.77
N GLY A 54 24.01 -14.45 -10.37
CA GLY A 54 23.99 -14.74 -11.81
C GLY A 54 22.96 -15.85 -12.10
N LYS A 55 22.18 -15.69 -13.18
CA LYS A 55 21.34 -16.78 -13.67
C LYS A 55 22.21 -17.87 -14.30
N GLU A 56 21.87 -19.14 -14.05
CA GLU A 56 22.66 -20.28 -14.54
C GLU A 56 22.73 -20.35 -16.08
N ASP A 57 21.74 -19.78 -16.77
CA ASP A 57 21.60 -19.85 -18.24
C ASP A 57 21.70 -18.49 -18.96
N SER A 58 22.14 -17.42 -18.29
CA SER A 58 22.28 -16.09 -18.92
C SER A 58 23.27 -15.18 -18.19
N ASP A 59 23.85 -14.20 -18.89
CA ASP A 59 24.66 -13.13 -18.29
C ASP A 59 23.84 -12.14 -17.41
N GLU A 60 22.54 -12.37 -17.24
CA GLU A 60 21.69 -11.53 -16.39
C GLU A 60 21.94 -11.78 -14.90
N THR A 61 22.02 -10.69 -14.15
CA THR A 61 22.17 -10.70 -12.69
C THR A 61 20.83 -10.37 -12.05
N VAL A 62 20.35 -11.26 -11.19
CA VAL A 62 19.17 -11.04 -10.36
C VAL A 62 19.61 -10.42 -9.04
N HIS A 63 18.92 -9.35 -8.66
CA HIS A 63 19.11 -8.70 -7.37
C HIS A 63 18.05 -9.23 -6.41
N ILE A 64 18.41 -9.45 -5.16
CA ILE A 64 17.50 -9.93 -4.13
C ILE A 64 17.70 -9.09 -2.89
N ILE A 65 16.65 -8.43 -2.42
CA ILE A 65 16.60 -7.77 -1.12
C ILE A 65 15.89 -8.68 -0.14
N ILE A 66 16.55 -8.99 0.97
CA ILE A 66 15.93 -9.66 2.11
C ILE A 66 15.92 -8.66 3.26
N SER A 67 14.76 -8.42 3.85
CA SER A 67 14.65 -7.62 5.07
C SER A 67 13.73 -8.27 6.08
N GLU A 68 14.16 -8.36 7.33
CA GLU A 68 13.38 -8.99 8.38
C GLU A 68 13.50 -8.33 9.76
N ALA A 69 12.42 -8.45 10.54
CA ALA A 69 12.34 -7.94 11.90
C ALA A 69 11.38 -8.77 12.76
N VAL A 70 11.55 -8.69 14.08
CA VAL A 70 10.54 -9.13 15.06
C VAL A 70 9.82 -7.90 15.60
N LEU A 71 8.51 -7.88 15.41
CA LEU A 71 7.64 -6.73 15.65
C LEU A 71 6.50 -7.10 16.60
N SER A 72 5.72 -6.11 17.03
CA SER A 72 4.59 -6.31 17.93
C SER A 72 3.47 -5.32 17.68
N GLY A 73 2.22 -5.78 17.71
CA GLY A 73 1.04 -4.93 17.59
C GLY A 73 0.83 -4.39 16.17
N ASN A 74 0.67 -3.07 16.05
CA ASN A 74 0.48 -2.37 14.79
C ASN A 74 1.82 -1.86 14.27
N THR A 75 2.18 -2.18 13.03
CA THR A 75 3.32 -1.58 12.34
C THR A 75 2.82 -0.75 11.17
N LEU A 76 3.22 0.53 11.18
CA LEU A 76 2.97 1.47 10.11
C LEU A 76 4.26 1.66 9.31
N PHE A 77 4.22 1.31 8.04
CA PHE A 77 5.25 1.64 7.08
C PHE A 77 4.95 3.05 6.55
N HIS A 78 5.94 3.94 6.58
CA HIS A 78 5.81 5.37 6.28
C HIS A 78 4.87 6.11 7.26
N THR A 79 5.46 6.87 8.18
CA THR A 79 4.70 7.51 9.28
C THR A 79 4.03 8.83 8.90
N ASN A 80 4.41 9.44 7.77
CA ASN A 80 3.78 10.67 7.31
C ASN A 80 2.44 10.38 6.63
N ILE A 81 1.34 10.44 7.40
CA ILE A 81 -0.01 10.13 6.91
C ILE A 81 -0.55 11.14 5.90
N ASN A 82 0.06 12.32 5.79
CA ASN A 82 -0.37 13.35 4.84
C ASN A 82 0.37 13.24 3.50
N ASP A 83 1.42 12.41 3.43
CA ASP A 83 2.18 12.22 2.20
C ASP A 83 1.45 11.22 1.28
N PRO A 84 0.93 11.66 0.11
CA PRO A 84 0.21 10.79 -0.80
C PRO A 84 1.14 9.81 -1.55
N ALA A 85 2.44 10.07 -1.64
CA ALA A 85 3.35 9.31 -2.51
C ALA A 85 3.52 7.83 -2.11
N PRO A 86 3.96 7.49 -0.88
CA PRO A 86 4.33 6.13 -0.54
C PRO A 86 3.13 5.19 -0.48
N LEU A 87 3.28 3.95 -0.99
CA LEU A 87 2.26 2.91 -0.84
C LEU A 87 2.09 2.54 0.64
N ARG A 88 0.92 2.84 1.19
CA ARG A 88 0.62 2.54 2.59
C ARG A 88 0.16 1.11 2.74
N HIS A 89 0.84 0.37 3.61
CA HIS A 89 0.57 -1.03 3.78
C HIS A 89 0.65 -1.49 5.25
N PRO A 90 -0.19 -0.96 6.15
CA PRO A 90 -0.08 -1.24 7.58
C PRO A 90 -0.45 -2.68 7.92
N ILE A 91 0.19 -3.21 8.97
CA ILE A 91 -0.07 -4.54 9.52
C ILE A 91 -0.48 -4.46 10.98
N ILE A 92 -1.51 -5.23 11.34
CA ILE A 92 -2.06 -5.33 12.68
C ILE A 92 -2.02 -6.80 13.10
N VAL A 93 -1.27 -7.09 14.16
CA VAL A 93 -1.29 -8.39 14.83
C VAL A 93 -1.82 -8.21 16.24
N GLN A 94 -2.85 -8.99 16.60
CA GLN A 94 -3.47 -8.95 17.92
C GLN A 94 -3.52 -10.34 18.54
N LYS A 95 -3.32 -10.38 19.86
CA LYS A 95 -3.50 -11.57 20.70
C LYS A 95 -4.54 -11.25 21.76
N LYS A 96 -5.53 -12.11 21.92
CA LYS A 96 -6.59 -12.00 22.92
C LYS A 96 -6.67 -13.25 23.77
N ASN A 97 -6.28 -13.13 25.04
CA ASN A 97 -6.41 -14.21 26.00
C ASN A 97 -7.85 -14.29 26.52
N ARG A 98 -8.43 -15.49 26.53
CA ARG A 98 -9.69 -15.84 27.19
C ARG A 98 -9.43 -16.92 28.24
N LEU A 99 -10.46 -17.23 29.03
CA LEU A 99 -10.36 -18.23 30.10
C LEU A 99 -9.96 -19.62 29.58
N PHE A 100 -10.53 -20.03 28.43
CA PHE A 100 -10.37 -21.37 27.86
C PHE A 100 -9.60 -21.40 26.54
N SER A 101 -9.18 -20.24 26.05
CA SER A 101 -8.52 -20.13 24.76
C SER A 101 -7.66 -18.87 24.65
N THR A 102 -6.79 -18.84 23.66
CA THR A 102 -6.10 -17.65 23.18
C THR A 102 -6.43 -17.50 21.70
N GLU A 103 -6.89 -16.32 21.30
CA GLU A 103 -7.20 -15.98 19.91
C GLU A 103 -6.09 -15.09 19.34
N TYR A 104 -5.76 -15.28 18.07
CA TYR A 104 -4.82 -14.46 17.32
C TYR A 104 -5.52 -13.91 16.09
N PHE A 105 -5.20 -12.66 15.73
CA PHE A 105 -5.71 -11.99 14.55
C PHE A 105 -4.54 -11.34 13.81
N LEU A 106 -4.50 -11.57 12.50
CA LEU A 106 -3.56 -10.98 11.55
C LEU A 106 -4.37 -10.22 10.52
N ARG A 107 -4.04 -8.95 10.32
CA ARG A 107 -4.62 -8.11 9.28
C ARG A 107 -3.56 -7.26 8.62
N GLN A 108 -3.37 -7.44 7.32
CA GLN A 108 -2.50 -6.62 6.47
C GLN A 108 -3.39 -5.87 5.48
N VAL A 109 -3.17 -4.57 5.33
CA VAL A 109 -3.91 -3.75 4.36
C VAL A 109 -2.91 -3.23 3.36
N PHE A 110 -3.22 -3.25 2.07
CA PHE A 110 -2.59 -2.44 1.04
C PHE A 110 -3.60 -1.37 0.66
N LYS A 111 -3.26 -0.10 0.92
CA LYS A 111 -4.20 1.00 0.77
C LYS A 111 -4.44 1.30 -0.71
N GLY A 112 -5.71 1.41 -1.05
CA GLY A 112 -6.15 1.81 -2.38
C GLY A 112 -5.64 3.21 -2.72
N ARG A 113 -5.12 3.40 -3.93
CA ARG A 113 -4.62 4.70 -4.41
C ARG A 113 -5.70 5.55 -5.11
N GLN A 114 -6.91 5.01 -5.26
CA GLN A 114 -8.07 5.68 -5.87
C GLN A 114 -7.81 6.15 -7.31
N VAL A 115 -7.02 5.38 -8.08
CA VAL A 115 -6.54 5.82 -9.40
C VAL A 115 -7.68 6.10 -10.37
N HIS A 116 -8.75 5.31 -10.38
CA HIS A 116 -9.93 5.58 -11.24
C HIS A 116 -10.59 6.94 -10.97
N GLN A 117 -10.41 7.50 -9.77
CA GLN A 117 -11.00 8.76 -9.35
C GLN A 117 -10.04 9.93 -9.56
N LYS A 118 -8.73 9.70 -9.41
CA LYS A 118 -7.68 10.70 -9.56
C LYS A 118 -7.20 10.84 -11.01
N TYR A 119 -6.97 9.71 -11.66
CA TYR A 119 -6.34 9.56 -12.98
C TYR A 119 -7.08 8.51 -13.84
N PRO A 120 -8.35 8.74 -14.24
CA PRO A 120 -9.12 7.76 -14.99
C PRO A 120 -8.50 7.35 -16.34
N LEU A 121 -7.84 8.26 -17.05
CA LEU A 121 -7.15 7.93 -18.31
C LEU A 121 -5.91 7.08 -18.05
N MET A 122 -5.13 7.40 -17.02
CA MET A 122 -4.01 6.55 -16.59
C MET A 122 -4.49 5.13 -16.29
N ALA A 123 -5.62 4.99 -15.57
CA ALA A 123 -6.14 3.68 -15.23
C ALA A 123 -6.56 2.84 -16.45
N ILE A 124 -7.08 3.48 -17.49
CA ILE A 124 -7.42 2.81 -18.76
C ILE A 124 -6.15 2.37 -19.48
N GLU A 125 -5.15 3.26 -19.56
CA GLU A 125 -3.86 2.96 -20.22
C GLU A 125 -3.13 1.81 -19.53
N MET A 126 -3.13 1.78 -18.19
CA MET A 126 -2.54 0.68 -17.42
C MET A 126 -3.27 -0.65 -17.62
N GLN A 127 -4.49 -0.67 -18.15
CA GLN A 127 -5.23 -1.91 -18.45
C GLN A 127 -5.04 -2.37 -19.90
N ASP A 128 -4.73 -1.45 -20.82
CA ASP A 128 -4.73 -1.69 -22.26
C ASP A 128 -3.28 -1.66 -22.79
N THR A 129 -2.62 -2.82 -22.82
CA THR A 129 -1.18 -2.98 -23.15
C THR A 129 -0.83 -2.69 -24.63
N GLY A 130 -1.64 -1.91 -25.35
CA GLY A 130 -1.68 -1.92 -26.82
C GLY A 130 -1.64 -0.57 -27.53
N ASN A 131 -1.62 0.57 -26.85
CA ASN A 131 -1.82 1.85 -27.54
C ASN A 131 -0.86 2.97 -27.11
N ASP A 132 0.27 3.05 -27.81
CA ASP A 132 1.37 4.03 -27.65
C ASP A 132 0.97 5.51 -27.90
N SER A 133 -0.30 5.80 -28.16
CA SER A 133 -0.80 7.12 -28.58
C SER A 133 -1.55 7.91 -27.49
N THR A 134 -1.78 7.32 -26.30
CA THR A 134 -2.56 7.95 -25.21
C THR A 134 -1.68 8.59 -24.12
N GLY A 135 -0.39 8.27 -24.04
CA GLY A 135 0.51 8.74 -22.97
C GLY A 135 0.54 10.25 -22.74
N LYS A 136 0.50 11.05 -23.82
CA LYS A 136 0.47 12.53 -23.71
C LYS A 136 -0.81 13.07 -23.07
N ILE A 137 -1.94 12.41 -23.30
CA ILE A 137 -3.22 12.80 -22.73
C ILE A 137 -3.24 12.43 -21.24
N VAL A 138 -2.71 11.26 -20.89
CA VAL A 138 -2.52 10.82 -19.50
C VAL A 138 -1.65 11.81 -18.71
N GLU A 139 -0.55 12.31 -19.28
CA GLU A 139 0.28 13.35 -18.65
C GLU A 139 -0.51 14.61 -18.27
N THR A 140 -1.38 15.09 -19.15
CA THR A 140 -2.18 16.28 -18.87
C THR A 140 -3.19 16.05 -17.75
N GLU A 141 -3.76 14.84 -17.66
CA GLU A 141 -4.65 14.46 -16.56
C GLU A 141 -3.90 14.46 -15.22
N ILE A 142 -2.71 13.87 -15.18
CA ILE A 142 -1.85 13.89 -13.99
C ILE A 142 -1.59 15.33 -13.56
N ILE A 143 -1.14 16.19 -14.48
CA ILE A 143 -0.87 17.61 -14.18
C ILE A 143 -2.10 18.31 -13.62
N MET A 144 -3.27 18.10 -14.25
CA MET A 144 -4.52 18.74 -13.83
C MET A 144 -4.94 18.30 -12.43
N TYR A 145 -4.83 17.01 -12.11
CA TYR A 145 -5.10 16.51 -10.77
C TYR A 145 -4.11 17.06 -9.75
N CYS A 146 -2.80 16.98 -10.01
CA CYS A 146 -1.77 17.51 -9.12
C CYS A 146 -1.96 19.01 -8.87
N LEU A 147 -2.30 19.78 -9.91
CA LEU A 147 -2.56 21.22 -9.80
C LEU A 147 -3.74 21.50 -8.89
N LYS A 148 -4.85 20.78 -9.07
CA LYS A 148 -6.02 20.90 -8.22
C LYS A 148 -5.68 20.56 -6.76
N ALA A 149 -5.04 19.42 -6.52
CA ALA A 149 -4.67 18.97 -5.18
C ALA A 149 -3.67 19.92 -4.50
N GLY A 150 -2.66 20.40 -5.23
CA GLY A 150 -1.68 21.37 -4.72
C GLY A 150 -2.31 22.72 -4.34
N ILE A 151 -3.29 23.21 -5.12
CA ILE A 151 -4.07 24.41 -4.76
C ILE A 151 -4.91 24.16 -3.49
N GLU A 152 -5.51 22.98 -3.36
CA GLU A 152 -6.32 22.58 -2.19
C GLU A 152 -5.47 22.50 -0.91
N ASP A 153 -4.29 21.89 -0.98
CA ASP A 153 -3.34 21.78 0.15
C ASP A 153 -2.90 23.15 0.66
N LEU A 154 -2.72 24.11 -0.25
CA LEU A 154 -2.31 25.46 0.10
C LEU A 154 -3.44 26.31 0.68
N GLN A 155 -4.71 25.89 0.58
CA GLN A 155 -5.86 26.76 0.91
C GLN A 155 -5.80 27.35 2.31
N LYS A 156 -5.23 26.61 3.28
CA LYS A 156 -5.10 27.08 4.66
C LYS A 156 -3.98 28.11 4.84
N ALA A 157 -2.87 27.96 4.13
CA ALA A 157 -1.67 28.79 4.28
C ALA A 157 -1.67 29.99 3.32
N MET A 158 -2.18 29.81 2.12
CA MET A 158 -2.20 30.77 1.02
C MET A 158 -3.60 30.78 0.41
N PRO A 159 -4.58 31.39 1.09
CA PRO A 159 -5.98 31.28 0.72
C PRO A 159 -6.22 31.93 -0.65
N VAL A 160 -6.88 31.17 -1.52
CA VAL A 160 -7.34 31.63 -2.83
C VAL A 160 -8.86 31.51 -2.87
N SER A 161 -9.53 32.49 -3.48
CA SER A 161 -11.00 32.43 -3.64
C SER A 161 -11.39 31.29 -4.58
N ASP A 162 -12.53 30.62 -4.33
CA ASP A 162 -12.95 29.48 -5.15
C ASP A 162 -13.18 29.89 -6.62
N LEU A 163 -13.62 31.13 -6.86
CA LEU A 163 -13.72 31.69 -8.22
C LEU A 163 -12.35 31.77 -8.90
N LEU A 164 -11.31 32.22 -8.20
CA LEU A 164 -9.96 32.30 -8.77
C LEU A 164 -9.38 30.90 -9.03
N LYS A 165 -9.60 29.94 -8.12
CA LYS A 165 -9.22 28.52 -8.35
C LYS A 165 -9.88 27.98 -9.61
N ALA A 166 -11.19 28.17 -9.76
CA ALA A 166 -11.93 27.70 -10.93
C ALA A 166 -11.40 28.36 -12.23
N ARG A 167 -11.08 29.67 -12.19
CA ARG A 167 -10.48 30.37 -13.33
C ARG A 167 -9.11 29.80 -13.71
N ILE A 168 -8.27 29.48 -12.73
CA ILE A 168 -6.95 28.88 -12.95
C ILE A 168 -7.11 27.49 -13.58
N LEU A 169 -7.91 26.61 -12.96
CA LEU A 169 -8.12 25.25 -13.47
C LEU A 169 -8.70 25.25 -14.88
N ASN A 170 -9.70 26.10 -15.16
CA ASN A 170 -10.27 26.25 -16.50
C ASN A 170 -9.25 26.78 -17.51
N HIS A 171 -8.35 27.68 -17.09
CA HIS A 171 -7.29 28.18 -17.97
C HIS A 171 -6.31 27.07 -18.37
N PHE A 172 -5.82 26.29 -17.41
CA PHE A 172 -4.95 25.13 -17.69
C PHE A 172 -5.66 24.10 -18.58
N GLN A 173 -6.92 23.77 -18.29
CA GLN A 173 -7.72 22.87 -19.10
C GLN A 173 -7.87 23.38 -20.54
N GLY A 174 -8.14 24.67 -20.74
CA GLY A 174 -8.23 25.28 -22.06
C GLY A 174 -6.91 25.28 -22.83
N VAL A 175 -5.78 25.44 -22.13
CA VAL A 175 -4.44 25.34 -22.72
C VAL A 175 -4.16 23.92 -23.21
N PHE A 176 -4.46 22.90 -22.40
CA PHE A 176 -4.27 21.50 -22.78
C PHE A 176 -5.20 21.08 -23.92
N PHE A 177 -6.48 21.46 -23.85
CA PHE A 177 -7.45 21.18 -24.91
C PHE A 177 -7.02 21.77 -26.26
N LYS A 178 -6.56 23.03 -26.27
CA LYS A 178 -6.05 23.66 -27.50
C LYS A 178 -4.78 22.98 -28.01
N ALA A 179 -3.88 22.59 -27.12
CA ALA A 179 -2.67 21.87 -27.51
C ALA A 179 -3.00 20.52 -28.15
N GLU A 180 -4.00 19.81 -27.61
CA GLU A 180 -4.52 18.55 -28.16
C GLU A 180 -5.12 18.75 -29.55
N GLU A 181 -6.05 19.69 -29.73
CA GLU A 181 -6.66 20.00 -31.03
C GLU A 181 -5.63 20.37 -32.10
N GLU A 182 -4.56 21.08 -31.72
CA GLU A 182 -3.51 21.50 -32.65
C GLU A 182 -2.45 20.42 -32.92
N GLY A 183 -2.55 19.24 -32.30
CA GLY A 183 -1.53 18.19 -32.37
C GLY A 183 -0.19 18.63 -31.76
N LYS A 184 -0.24 19.60 -30.84
CA LYS A 184 0.89 20.21 -30.14
C LYS A 184 0.86 19.89 -28.65
N LEU A 185 0.12 18.87 -28.23
CA LEU A 185 0.31 18.27 -26.92
C LEU A 185 1.79 18.02 -26.77
N PHE A 186 2.40 18.75 -25.86
CA PHE A 186 3.78 18.52 -25.50
C PHE A 186 3.77 17.13 -24.88
N GLY A 187 4.41 16.16 -25.52
CA GLY A 187 4.83 14.96 -24.82
C GLY A 187 5.94 15.42 -23.91
N ILE A 188 5.62 15.81 -22.68
CA ILE A 188 6.64 16.08 -21.68
C ILE A 188 7.49 14.81 -21.51
N MET A 189 6.94 13.64 -21.90
CA MET A 189 7.62 12.35 -22.07
C MET A 189 7.75 11.87 -23.56
N ASP A 190 7.82 12.75 -24.57
CA ASP A 190 8.10 12.30 -25.96
C ASP A 190 9.48 11.61 -26.09
N ASP A 191 9.46 10.44 -26.70
CA ASP A 191 10.40 9.30 -26.67
C ASP A 191 11.82 9.49 -27.28
N ASN A 192 12.33 10.71 -27.39
CA ASN A 192 13.74 10.93 -27.79
C ASN A 192 14.73 10.82 -26.62
N GLN A 193 14.34 10.18 -25.52
CA GLN A 193 15.21 9.79 -24.41
C GLN A 193 15.36 8.27 -24.33
N ASN A 194 15.82 7.65 -25.43
CA ASN A 194 16.51 6.36 -25.43
C ASN A 194 15.87 5.24 -24.57
N GLY A 195 14.61 4.84 -24.79
CA GLY A 195 14.08 3.55 -24.33
C GLY A 195 14.37 3.19 -22.86
N LYS A 196 14.29 4.19 -21.97
CA LYS A 196 14.47 4.04 -20.52
C LYS A 196 13.21 4.51 -19.82
N ASP A 197 12.78 3.77 -18.81
CA ASP A 197 11.71 4.12 -17.89
C ASP A 197 12.09 5.38 -17.09
N VAL A 198 11.84 6.56 -17.66
CA VAL A 198 12.10 7.84 -17.01
C VAL A 198 10.83 8.28 -16.27
N PRO A 199 10.88 8.53 -14.96
CA PRO A 199 9.70 8.95 -14.20
C PRO A 199 9.16 10.29 -14.70
N PHE A 200 7.84 10.48 -14.64
CA PHE A 200 7.20 11.74 -15.00
C PHE A 200 7.70 12.87 -14.09
N VAL A 201 8.15 13.97 -14.71
CA VAL A 201 8.63 15.16 -14.00
C VAL A 201 7.73 16.34 -14.30
N LEU A 202 7.38 17.09 -13.26
CA LEU A 202 6.55 18.29 -13.38
C LEU A 202 7.18 19.30 -14.34
N PRO A 203 6.48 19.74 -15.41
CA PRO A 203 7.00 20.71 -16.38
C PRO A 203 6.99 22.14 -15.83
N LYS A 204 7.92 22.46 -14.92
CA LYS A 204 7.91 23.73 -14.14
C LYS A 204 7.68 24.98 -15.00
N GLN A 205 8.37 25.11 -16.13
CA GLN A 205 8.24 26.27 -17.01
C GLN A 205 6.83 26.41 -17.61
N LEU A 206 6.17 25.29 -17.93
CA LEU A 206 4.79 25.29 -18.41
C LEU A 206 3.86 25.76 -17.30
N ILE A 207 4.03 25.22 -16.09
CA ILE A 207 3.23 25.62 -14.92
C ILE A 207 3.41 27.11 -14.64
N GLU A 208 4.64 27.60 -14.55
CA GLU A 208 4.96 29.02 -14.34
C GLU A 208 4.34 29.93 -15.40
N THR A 209 4.43 29.54 -16.68
CA THR A 209 3.91 30.34 -17.79
C THR A 209 2.38 30.48 -17.71
N ASN A 210 1.68 29.40 -17.38
CA ASN A 210 0.22 29.38 -17.29
C ASN A 210 -0.32 30.04 -16.01
N PHE A 211 0.51 30.26 -14.99
CA PHE A 211 0.14 31.09 -13.83
C PHE A 211 0.27 32.60 -14.08
N ARG A 212 1.02 33.05 -15.10
CA ARG A 212 1.26 34.48 -15.38
C ARG A 212 0.00 35.36 -15.42
N PRO A 213 -1.12 34.92 -16.03
CA PRO A 213 -2.34 35.73 -16.08
C PRO A 213 -2.98 36.02 -14.72
N PHE A 214 -2.58 35.31 -13.65
CA PHE A 214 -3.20 35.36 -12.34
C PHE A 214 -2.31 35.97 -11.25
N LEU A 215 -1.07 36.33 -11.57
CA LEU A 215 -0.08 36.75 -10.57
C LEU A 215 -0.50 37.95 -9.73
N SER A 216 -1.29 38.87 -10.28
CA SER A 216 -1.83 40.03 -9.54
C SER A 216 -2.87 39.64 -8.48
N ASP A 217 -3.54 38.51 -8.68
CA ASP A 217 -4.68 38.08 -7.88
C ASP A 217 -4.25 36.96 -6.88
N LEU A 218 -3.00 36.48 -7.00
CA LEU A 218 -2.45 35.39 -6.20
C LEU A 218 -1.58 35.93 -5.05
N PRO A 219 -1.51 35.22 -3.91
CA PRO A 219 -0.55 35.53 -2.86
C PRO A 219 0.89 35.51 -3.38
N GLN A 220 1.78 36.27 -2.74
CA GLN A 220 3.20 36.27 -3.08
C GLN A 220 3.78 34.85 -2.98
N ASN A 221 4.60 34.46 -3.96
CA ASN A 221 5.23 33.13 -4.09
C ASN A 221 4.25 31.95 -4.24
N PHE A 222 2.97 32.20 -4.55
CA PHE A 222 1.97 31.13 -4.70
C PHE A 222 2.36 30.10 -5.77
N THR A 223 2.88 30.54 -6.92
CA THR A 223 3.27 29.62 -8.01
C THR A 223 4.33 28.61 -7.57
N GLU A 224 5.38 29.06 -6.87
CA GLU A 224 6.42 28.17 -6.36
C GLU A 224 5.88 27.23 -5.27
N ALA A 225 5.09 27.77 -4.34
CA ALA A 225 4.45 26.97 -3.31
C ALA A 225 3.52 25.89 -3.91
N CYS A 226 2.77 26.24 -4.97
CA CYS A 226 1.86 25.33 -5.64
C CYS A 226 2.63 24.22 -6.36
N MET A 227 3.70 24.55 -7.09
CA MET A 227 4.55 23.53 -7.70
C MET A 227 5.16 22.58 -6.66
N ASN A 228 5.58 23.10 -5.51
CA ASN A 228 6.08 22.26 -4.42
C ASN A 228 4.99 21.35 -3.83
N ALA A 229 3.76 21.86 -3.69
CA ALA A 229 2.61 21.08 -3.24
C ALA A 229 2.13 20.04 -4.27
N MET A 230 2.43 20.23 -5.56
CA MET A 230 2.13 19.24 -6.61
C MET A 230 3.05 18.02 -6.55
N ASN A 231 4.32 18.19 -6.14
CA ASN A 231 5.34 17.14 -6.25
C ASN A 231 4.97 15.80 -5.59
N PRO A 232 4.39 15.75 -4.37
CA PRO A 232 4.01 14.46 -3.77
C PRO A 232 2.97 13.69 -4.58
N TYR A 233 2.08 14.39 -5.31
CA TYR A 233 1.09 13.74 -6.18
C TYR A 233 1.70 13.27 -7.50
N ILE A 234 2.74 13.96 -7.98
CA ILE A 234 3.53 13.51 -9.14
C ILE A 234 4.30 12.23 -8.78
N GLU A 235 4.93 12.22 -7.61
CA GLU A 235 5.59 11.03 -7.06
C GLU A 235 4.57 9.90 -6.82
N GLU A 236 3.37 10.22 -6.34
CA GLU A 236 2.27 9.26 -6.24
C GLU A 236 1.94 8.64 -7.61
N ALA A 237 1.81 9.45 -8.67
CA ALA A 237 1.53 8.95 -10.01
C ALA A 237 2.64 8.03 -10.52
N ASN A 238 3.92 8.43 -10.37
CA ASN A 238 5.06 7.62 -10.80
C ASN A 238 5.13 6.28 -10.09
N ILE A 239 5.00 6.26 -8.75
CA ILE A 239 4.96 5.01 -7.99
C ILE A 239 3.82 4.12 -8.46
N THR A 240 2.66 4.70 -8.80
CA THR A 240 1.51 3.92 -9.30
C THR A 240 1.82 3.24 -10.63
N VAL A 241 2.47 3.94 -11.54
CA VAL A 241 2.86 3.41 -12.85
C VAL A 241 3.93 2.32 -12.69
N ASN A 242 4.93 2.55 -11.85
CA ASN A 242 6.01 1.58 -11.64
C ASN A 242 5.53 0.28 -10.97
N LEU A 243 4.47 0.32 -10.15
CA LEU A 243 3.88 -0.89 -9.58
C LEU A 243 3.15 -1.78 -10.63
N HIS A 244 2.98 -1.34 -11.87
CA HIS A 244 2.14 -2.02 -12.87
C HIS A 244 2.59 -3.45 -13.19
N ASP A 245 3.89 -3.71 -13.23
CA ASP A 245 4.50 -5.01 -13.52
C ASP A 245 4.92 -5.79 -12.26
N ASP A 246 4.71 -5.20 -11.09
CA ASP A 246 4.97 -5.83 -9.79
C ASP A 246 3.98 -6.94 -9.46
N THR A 247 4.53 -8.03 -8.91
CA THR A 247 3.74 -9.12 -8.35
C THR A 247 4.07 -9.38 -6.88
N PHE A 248 3.03 -9.65 -6.10
CA PHE A 248 3.14 -9.85 -4.67
C PHE A 248 2.59 -11.21 -4.25
N LYS A 249 3.31 -11.82 -3.30
CA LYS A 249 2.85 -12.98 -2.56
C LYS A 249 2.90 -12.65 -1.08
N PHE A 250 1.88 -13.06 -0.35
CA PHE A 250 1.87 -12.96 1.10
C PHE A 250 1.69 -14.35 1.70
N SER A 251 2.47 -14.65 2.73
CA SER A 251 2.34 -15.88 3.51
C SER A 251 2.18 -15.58 5.00
N GLY A 252 1.24 -16.26 5.64
CA GLY A 252 0.89 -16.06 7.04
C GLY A 252 0.85 -17.37 7.82
N THR A 253 1.46 -17.40 9.00
CA THR A 253 1.32 -18.51 9.97
C THR A 253 0.86 -17.96 11.31
N LEU A 254 -0.25 -18.51 11.84
CA LEU A 254 -0.78 -18.16 13.15
C LEU A 254 -0.75 -19.37 14.11
N PRO A 255 -0.61 -19.17 15.43
CA PRO A 255 -0.68 -20.26 16.40
C PRO A 255 -2.09 -20.87 16.47
N GLY A 256 -2.16 -22.20 16.50
CA GLY A 256 -3.42 -22.93 16.74
C GLY A 256 -4.24 -23.18 15.47
N ALA A 257 -5.51 -23.50 15.66
CA ALA A 257 -6.41 -23.82 14.55
C ALA A 257 -6.94 -22.53 13.91
N ILE A 258 -6.88 -22.45 12.58
CA ILE A 258 -7.47 -21.34 11.82
C ILE A 258 -8.99 -21.37 11.98
N THR A 259 -9.56 -20.20 12.31
CA THR A 259 -11.00 -19.99 12.53
C THR A 259 -11.64 -19.12 11.46
N HIS A 260 -10.84 -18.24 10.83
CA HIS A 260 -11.24 -17.37 9.73
C HIS A 260 -10.03 -17.04 8.87
N THR A 261 -10.20 -16.96 7.56
CA THR A 261 -9.18 -16.51 6.62
C THR A 261 -9.83 -16.15 5.28
N ASN A 262 -9.23 -15.20 4.56
CA ASN A 262 -9.52 -14.95 3.15
C ASN A 262 -8.36 -15.37 2.21
N ALA A 263 -7.50 -16.28 2.66
CA ALA A 263 -6.39 -16.83 1.86
C ALA A 263 -6.87 -17.57 0.61
N ASP A 264 -6.10 -17.45 -0.47
CA ASP A 264 -6.32 -18.17 -1.72
C ASP A 264 -6.07 -19.67 -1.56
N SER A 265 -5.09 -20.02 -0.71
CA SER A 265 -4.79 -21.42 -0.40
C SER A 265 -4.16 -21.60 0.98
N ILE A 266 -4.16 -22.85 1.45
CA ILE A 266 -3.54 -23.28 2.70
C ILE A 266 -2.65 -24.48 2.40
N SER A 267 -1.38 -24.40 2.81
CA SER A 267 -0.42 -25.50 2.70
C SER A 267 0.26 -25.72 4.04
N ASN A 268 0.08 -26.92 4.61
CA ASN A 268 0.39 -27.22 6.01
C ASN A 268 -0.29 -26.22 6.94
N ASP A 269 0.49 -25.45 7.70
CA ASP A 269 0.01 -24.41 8.63
C ASP A 269 0.16 -22.99 8.05
N THR A 270 0.49 -22.87 6.76
CA THR A 270 0.75 -21.58 6.10
C THR A 270 -0.40 -21.20 5.17
N LEU A 271 -0.94 -20.01 5.40
CA LEU A 271 -1.93 -19.34 4.56
C LEU A 271 -1.21 -18.56 3.46
N TRP A 272 -1.73 -18.59 2.24
CA TRP A 272 -1.13 -17.94 1.07
C TRP A 272 -2.11 -17.03 0.34
N TRP A 273 -1.62 -15.85 -0.06
CA TRP A 273 -2.30 -14.90 -0.93
C TRP A 273 -1.37 -14.51 -2.09
N THR A 274 -1.93 -14.34 -3.28
CA THR A 274 -1.24 -13.80 -4.45
C THR A 274 -2.03 -12.62 -4.98
N PHE A 275 -1.37 -11.50 -5.19
CA PHE A 275 -1.99 -10.27 -5.67
C PHE A 275 -0.98 -9.43 -6.44
N ASN A 276 -1.47 -8.43 -7.15
CA ASN A 276 -0.69 -7.47 -7.93
C ASN A 276 -1.28 -6.07 -7.71
N TYR A 277 -0.75 -5.08 -8.41
CA TYR A 277 -1.21 -3.70 -8.29
C TYR A 277 -2.72 -3.52 -8.54
N GLU A 278 -3.33 -4.28 -9.45
CA GLU A 278 -4.76 -4.16 -9.79
C GLU A 278 -5.65 -4.33 -8.56
N HIS A 279 -5.25 -5.19 -7.63
CA HIS A 279 -6.00 -5.50 -6.42
C HIS A 279 -6.11 -4.31 -5.46
N PHE A 280 -5.14 -3.38 -5.49
CA PHE A 280 -5.10 -2.19 -4.64
C PHE A 280 -4.94 -0.89 -5.44
N LEU A 281 -5.23 -0.92 -6.74
CA LEU A 281 -5.17 0.24 -7.62
C LEU A 281 -6.19 1.30 -7.17
N ASN A 282 -7.41 0.86 -6.85
CA ASN A 282 -8.50 1.75 -6.47
C ASN A 282 -8.90 1.60 -5.00
N ASP A 283 -9.28 0.40 -4.59
CA ASP A 283 -9.79 0.09 -3.25
C ASP A 283 -8.73 -0.59 -2.38
N ASP A 284 -8.95 -0.65 -1.07
CA ASP A 284 -8.04 -1.34 -0.16
C ASP A 284 -8.04 -2.86 -0.44
N TYR A 285 -6.88 -3.45 -0.68
CA TYR A 285 -6.70 -4.91 -0.63
C TYR A 285 -6.40 -5.34 0.81
N VAL A 286 -7.22 -6.23 1.36
CA VAL A 286 -7.14 -6.63 2.77
C VAL A 286 -6.86 -8.11 2.88
N ILE A 287 -5.79 -8.46 3.59
CA ILE A 287 -5.43 -9.81 3.99
C ILE A 287 -5.85 -9.98 5.45
N GLU A 288 -6.67 -11.00 5.74
CA GLU A 288 -7.18 -11.27 7.09
C GLU A 288 -7.11 -12.75 7.43
N ALA A 289 -6.66 -13.04 8.66
CA ALA A 289 -6.69 -14.38 9.22
C ALA A 289 -6.85 -14.33 10.74
N ALA A 290 -7.57 -15.32 11.29
CA ALA A 290 -7.74 -15.49 12.73
C ALA A 290 -7.58 -16.95 13.14
N SER A 291 -6.98 -17.19 14.29
CA SER A 291 -6.77 -18.54 14.84
C SER A 291 -7.06 -18.62 16.33
N ILE A 292 -7.20 -19.84 16.83
CA ILE A 292 -7.47 -20.13 18.24
C ILE A 292 -6.60 -21.27 18.76
N VAL A 293 -6.05 -21.08 19.97
CA VAL A 293 -5.38 -22.11 20.77
C VAL A 293 -6.25 -22.36 21.99
N TYR A 294 -6.78 -23.57 22.15
CA TYR A 294 -7.54 -23.93 23.35
C TYR A 294 -6.60 -24.23 24.53
N HIS A 295 -7.09 -24.05 25.75
CA HIS A 295 -6.38 -24.37 26.99
C HIS A 295 -7.03 -25.59 27.68
N PRO A 296 -6.71 -26.83 27.27
CA PRO A 296 -7.32 -28.05 27.84
C PRO A 296 -7.25 -28.10 29.36
N ASN A 297 -6.15 -27.67 29.97
CA ASN A 297 -6.00 -27.67 31.43
C ASN A 297 -7.04 -26.77 32.12
N ASN A 298 -7.35 -25.61 31.55
CA ASN A 298 -8.35 -24.70 32.12
C ASN A 298 -9.75 -25.26 31.92
N ILE A 299 -10.01 -25.87 30.76
CA ILE A 299 -11.28 -26.56 30.46
C ILE A 299 -11.49 -27.71 31.46
N GLN A 300 -10.48 -28.57 31.65
CA GLN A 300 -10.52 -29.68 32.61
C GLN A 300 -10.75 -29.21 34.05
N LYS A 301 -10.00 -28.19 34.51
CA LYS A 301 -10.19 -27.60 35.84
C LYS A 301 -11.60 -27.05 36.04
N ALA A 302 -12.17 -26.38 35.03
CA ALA A 302 -13.53 -25.89 35.10
C ALA A 302 -14.57 -27.01 35.16
N ILE A 303 -14.39 -28.08 34.38
CA ILE A 303 -15.27 -29.28 34.43
C ILE A 303 -15.21 -29.92 35.82
N ILE A 304 -14.02 -30.15 36.36
CA ILE A 304 -13.84 -30.77 37.70
C ILE A 304 -14.46 -29.89 38.79
N THR A 305 -14.22 -28.57 38.74
CA THR A 305 -14.74 -27.63 39.74
C THR A 305 -16.27 -27.55 39.67
N GLY A 306 -16.83 -27.51 38.45
CA GLY A 306 -18.28 -27.53 38.24
C GLY A 306 -18.93 -28.81 38.76
N ALA A 307 -18.31 -29.97 38.48
CA ALA A 307 -18.78 -31.26 38.98
C ALA A 307 -18.76 -31.32 40.52
N LEU A 308 -17.70 -30.81 41.15
CA LEU A 308 -17.59 -30.75 42.62
C LEU A 308 -18.67 -29.87 43.25
N ILE A 309 -18.94 -28.69 42.68
CA ILE A 309 -19.99 -27.78 43.14
C ILE A 309 -21.37 -28.44 43.04
N LEU A 310 -21.66 -29.12 41.94
CA LEU A 310 -22.90 -29.89 41.77
C LEU A 310 -23.04 -30.98 42.83
N LEU A 311 -21.97 -31.74 43.08
CA LEU A 311 -21.95 -32.80 44.09
C LEU A 311 -22.21 -32.26 45.50
N ILE A 312 -21.57 -31.16 45.88
CA ILE A 312 -21.79 -30.49 47.16
C ILE A 312 -23.24 -29.99 47.26
N GLY A 313 -23.77 -29.38 46.19
CA GLY A 313 -25.16 -28.94 46.13
C GLY A 313 -26.16 -30.07 46.35
N LEU A 314 -25.95 -31.22 45.70
CA LEU A 314 -26.77 -32.41 45.88
C LEU A 314 -26.70 -32.95 47.32
N ILE A 315 -25.51 -32.98 47.93
CA ILE A 315 -25.32 -33.40 49.33
C ILE A 315 -26.08 -32.47 50.29
N LEU A 316 -26.04 -31.16 50.06
CA LEU A 316 -26.75 -30.19 50.91
C LEU A 316 -28.27 -30.33 50.78
N ILE A 317 -28.78 -30.53 49.55
CA ILE A 317 -30.22 -30.77 49.31
C ILE A 317 -30.65 -32.08 49.98
N PHE A 318 -29.85 -33.15 49.84
CA PHE A 318 -30.12 -34.44 50.46
C PHE A 318 -30.18 -34.33 51.99
N LYS A 319 -29.20 -33.65 52.62
CA LYS A 319 -29.22 -33.39 54.06
C LYS A 319 -30.46 -32.62 54.49
N LYS A 320 -30.83 -31.54 53.77
CA LYS A 320 -31.99 -30.71 54.11
C LYS A 320 -33.32 -31.49 54.07
N ARG A 321 -33.46 -32.45 53.14
CA ARG A 321 -34.65 -33.31 53.04
C ARG A 321 -34.76 -34.36 54.16
N HIS A 322 -33.64 -34.75 54.76
CA HIS A 322 -33.61 -35.73 55.85
C HIS A 322 -33.74 -35.12 57.26
N THR A 323 -33.51 -33.81 57.39
CA THR A 323 -33.67 -33.05 58.64
C THR A 323 -35.02 -32.31 58.75
N SER A 324 -35.91 -32.47 57.77
CA SER A 324 -37.30 -31.99 57.78
C SER A 324 -38.26 -33.16 57.84
#